data_AF-A0A6M3LYQ6-F1
#
_entry.id   AF-A0A6M3LYQ6-F1
#
_cell.length_a   1.000
_cell.length_b   1.000
_cell.length_c   1.000
_cell.angle_alpha   90.00
_cell.angle_beta   90.00
_cell.angle_gamma   90.00
#
_symmetry.space_group_name_H-M   'P 1'
#
loop_
_entity.id
_entity.type
_entity.pdbx_description
1 polymer ?
#
loop_
_entity_poly.entity_id
_entity_poly.type
_entity_poly.pdbx_seq_one_letter_code
_entity_poly.pdbx_strand_id
1 'polypeptide(L)'
;MAKKQSIYLDCPPGCPRPGDLIAGVIKGLGLKKKDTVSRFFGNWIWDYSEVSEKKWKAVQPTLKERIEKLYHQGVIRYGSW
;
A
#
# COMPACT_ATOMS: atom_id res chain seq x y z
N MET A 1 -19.83 -1.35 9.59
CA MET A 1 -18.89 -0.49 8.83
C MET A 1 -18.11 -1.39 7.88
N ALA A 2 -18.20 -1.19 6.56
CA ALA A 2 -17.39 -1.96 5.63
C ALA A 2 -15.91 -1.71 5.93
N LYS A 3 -15.12 -2.78 6.11
CA LYS A 3 -13.66 -2.67 6.24
C LYS A 3 -13.14 -2.06 4.94
N LYS A 4 -12.65 -0.82 4.98
CA LYS A 4 -12.09 -0.15 3.79
C LYS A 4 -10.85 -0.92 3.36
N GLN A 5 -10.88 -1.48 2.16
CA GLN A 5 -9.71 -2.12 1.55
C GLN A 5 -8.82 -1.03 0.98
N SER A 6 -7.80 -0.63 1.73
CA SER A 6 -6.97 0.51 1.36
C SER A 6 -5.53 0.25 1.71
N ILE A 7 -4.60 0.59 0.82
CA ILE A 7 -3.16 0.57 1.12
C ILE A 7 -2.72 1.96 1.55
N TYR A 8 -1.93 2.02 2.60
CA TYR A 8 -1.31 3.22 3.13
C TYR A 8 0.19 3.04 3.12
N LEU A 9 0.92 4.03 2.60
CA LEU A 9 2.37 4.08 2.67
C LEU A 9 2.81 5.48 3.06
N ASP A 10 3.69 5.57 4.04
CA ASP A 10 4.26 6.83 4.52
C ASP A 10 5.79 6.82 4.38
N CYS A 11 6.33 7.66 3.51
CA CYS A 11 7.77 7.81 3.31
C CYS A 11 8.31 9.06 4.01
N PRO A 12 9.59 9.05 4.43
CA PRO A 12 10.26 10.29 4.83
C PRO A 12 10.29 11.32 3.68
N PRO A 13 10.59 12.60 3.97
CA PRO A 13 10.86 13.60 2.93
C PRO A 13 11.99 13.14 1.99
N GLY A 14 11.89 13.47 0.71
CA GLY A 14 12.85 13.04 -0.31
C GLY A 14 12.45 11.74 -1.01
N CYS A 15 13.41 11.09 -1.66
CA CYS A 15 13.22 9.85 -2.41
C CYS A 15 13.66 8.63 -1.58
N PRO A 16 12.99 7.46 -1.75
CA PRO A 16 11.83 7.22 -2.62
C PRO A 16 10.52 7.80 -2.06
N ARG A 17 9.54 8.06 -2.95
CA ARG A 17 8.16 8.44 -2.58
C ARG A 17 7.24 7.21 -2.59
N PRO A 18 6.09 7.26 -1.90
CA PRO A 18 5.17 6.12 -1.87
C PRO A 18 4.72 5.62 -3.25
N GLY A 19 4.58 6.53 -4.23
CA GLY A 19 4.24 6.21 -5.61
C GLY A 19 5.28 5.38 -6.35
N ASP A 20 6.54 5.46 -5.94
CA ASP A 20 7.64 4.66 -6.50
C ASP A 20 7.59 3.21 -5.97
N LEU A 21 7.04 3.04 -4.76
CA LEU A 21 7.02 1.76 -4.03
C LEU A 21 5.77 0.93 -4.32
N ILE A 22 4.61 1.58 -4.54
CA ILE A 22 3.31 0.88 -4.64
C ILE A 22 3.29 -0.21 -5.71
N ALA A 23 3.97 0.01 -6.85
CA ALA A 23 4.05 -0.96 -7.93
C ALA A 23 4.73 -2.27 -7.48
N GLY A 24 5.78 -2.18 -6.65
CA GLY A 24 6.44 -3.33 -6.06
C GLY A 24 5.57 -4.02 -5.00
N VAL A 25 4.89 -3.24 -4.16
CA VAL A 25 3.96 -3.75 -3.14
C VAL A 25 2.86 -4.60 -3.76
N ILE A 26 2.26 -4.16 -4.87
CA ILE A 26 1.11 -4.84 -5.49
C ILE A 26 1.48 -5.85 -6.59
N LYS A 27 2.77 -5.99 -6.93
CA LYS A 27 3.24 -6.81 -8.07
C LYS A 27 2.77 -8.26 -7.95
N GLY A 28 2.10 -8.77 -9.00
CA GLY A 28 1.65 -10.16 -9.05
C GLY A 28 0.44 -10.49 -8.18
N LEU A 29 -0.17 -9.52 -7.47
CA LEU A 29 -1.35 -9.75 -6.62
C LEU A 29 -2.67 -9.59 -7.38
N GLY A 30 -2.62 -9.31 -8.68
CA GLY A 30 -3.80 -9.02 -9.50
C GLY A 30 -4.53 -7.74 -9.09
N LEU A 31 -3.89 -6.86 -8.31
CA LEU A 31 -4.36 -5.51 -8.02
C LEU A 31 -3.85 -4.57 -9.13
N LYS A 32 -4.71 -3.68 -9.62
CA LYS A 32 -4.32 -2.68 -10.63
C LYS A 32 -3.60 -1.51 -9.94
N LYS A 33 -2.60 -0.93 -10.61
CA LYS A 33 -2.06 0.35 -10.18
C LYS A 33 -3.15 1.41 -10.34
N LYS A 34 -3.41 2.18 -9.29
CA LYS A 34 -4.42 3.24 -9.25
C LYS A 34 -3.77 4.57 -8.86
N ASP A 35 -4.46 5.65 -9.16
CA ASP A 35 -4.18 6.94 -8.52
C ASP A 35 -4.53 6.87 -7.04
N THR A 36 -3.83 7.69 -6.26
CA THR A 36 -4.07 7.83 -4.84
C THR A 36 -5.33 8.65 -4.58
N VAL A 37 -6.12 8.25 -3.58
CA VAL A 37 -7.25 9.06 -3.09
C VAL A 37 -6.81 10.17 -2.13
N SER A 38 -5.57 10.11 -1.62
CA SER A 38 -4.98 11.15 -0.78
C SER A 38 -3.45 11.12 -0.87
N ARG A 39 -2.84 12.32 -0.82
CA ARG A 39 -1.39 12.53 -0.72
C ARG A 39 -1.14 13.66 0.29
N PHE A 40 -0.50 13.37 1.41
CA PHE A 40 -0.20 14.36 2.43
C PHE A 40 1.15 14.11 3.10
N PHE A 41 2.12 15.02 2.95
CA PHE A 41 3.44 14.97 3.61
C PHE A 41 4.18 13.60 3.58
N GLY A 42 4.06 12.86 2.47
CA GLY A 42 4.68 11.53 2.35
C GLY A 42 3.77 10.36 2.69
N ASN A 43 2.59 10.61 3.29
CA ASN A 43 1.54 9.64 3.52
C ASN A 43 0.56 9.60 2.33
N TRP A 44 0.54 8.48 1.61
CA TRP A 44 -0.29 8.29 0.42
C TRP A 44 -1.24 7.12 0.63
N ILE A 45 -2.44 7.25 0.07
CA ILE A 45 -3.54 6.28 0.26
C ILE A 45 -4.06 5.83 -1.10
N TRP A 46 -4.21 4.53 -1.29
CA TRP A 46 -4.88 3.92 -2.43
C TRP A 46 -6.12 3.17 -1.96
N ASP A 47 -7.26 3.46 -2.58
CA ASP A 47 -8.52 2.76 -2.32
C ASP A 47 -8.64 1.55 -3.26
N TYR A 48 -8.95 0.40 -2.68
CA TYR A 48 -9.22 -0.88 -3.35
C TYR A 48 -10.58 -1.44 -2.90
N SER A 49 -11.51 -0.60 -2.46
CA SER A 49 -12.84 -1.02 -2.01
C SER A 49 -13.65 -1.77 -3.09
N GLU A 50 -13.30 -1.64 -4.36
CA GLU A 50 -13.88 -2.43 -5.45
C GLU A 50 -13.40 -3.88 -5.52
N VAL A 51 -12.30 -4.22 -4.83
CA VAL A 51 -11.75 -5.57 -4.79
C VAL A 51 -12.61 -6.42 -3.86
N SER A 52 -13.09 -7.57 -4.33
CA SER A 52 -13.91 -8.45 -3.48
C SER A 52 -13.18 -8.84 -2.19
N GLU A 53 -13.93 -8.96 -1.09
CA GLU A 53 -13.37 -9.29 0.23
C GLU A 53 -12.54 -10.59 0.19
N LYS A 54 -13.01 -11.60 -0.56
CA LYS A 54 -12.30 -12.86 -0.77
C LYS A 54 -10.92 -12.64 -1.40
N LYS A 55 -10.85 -11.83 -2.46
CA LYS A 55 -9.57 -11.51 -3.13
C LYS A 55 -8.68 -10.64 -2.24
N TRP A 56 -9.26 -9.69 -1.51
CA TRP A 56 -8.52 -8.87 -0.57
C TRP A 56 -7.84 -9.72 0.50
N LYS A 57 -8.61 -10.55 1.21
CA LYS A 57 -8.09 -11.46 2.24
C LYS A 57 -6.98 -12.37 1.72
N ALA A 58 -7.10 -12.86 0.48
CA ALA A 58 -6.08 -13.70 -0.14
C ALA A 58 -4.74 -12.98 -0.36
N VAL A 59 -4.75 -11.67 -0.63
CA VAL A 59 -3.52 -10.90 -0.89
C VAL A 59 -2.92 -10.25 0.36
N GLN A 60 -3.69 -10.13 1.46
CA GLN A 60 -3.25 -9.51 2.71
C GLN A 60 -1.91 -10.05 3.25
N PRO A 61 -1.65 -11.38 3.28
CA PRO A 61 -0.38 -11.89 3.79
C PRO A 61 0.83 -11.37 3.01
N THR A 62 0.72 -11.27 1.69
CA THR A 62 1.80 -10.76 0.84
C THR A 62 1.92 -9.23 0.92
N LEU A 63 0.81 -8.51 1.07
CA LEU A 63 0.85 -7.06 1.34
C LEU A 63 1.57 -6.79 2.66
N LYS A 64 1.22 -7.54 3.71
CA LYS A 64 1.88 -7.49 5.03
C LYS A 64 3.39 -7.64 4.90
N GLU A 65 3.82 -8.78 4.36
CA GLU A 65 5.24 -9.12 4.23
C GLU A 65 6.02 -8.02 3.49
N ARG A 66 5.47 -7.51 2.38
CA ARG A 66 6.14 -6.49 1.57
C ARG A 66 6.20 -5.12 2.25
N ILE A 67 5.14 -4.72 2.92
CA ILE A 67 5.07 -3.45 3.64
C ILE A 67 5.99 -3.49 4.87
N GLU A 68 5.96 -4.58 5.65
CA GLU A 68 6.87 -4.80 6.78
C GLU A 68 8.33 -4.82 6.32
N LYS A 69 8.64 -5.45 5.19
CA LYS A 69 9.99 -5.41 4.60
C LYS A 69 10.45 -3.98 4.30
N LEU A 70 9.61 -3.15 3.69
CA LEU A 70 9.93 -1.75 3.42
C LEU A 70 10.16 -0.97 4.72
N TYR A 71 9.36 -1.25 5.75
CA TYR A 71 9.50 -0.62 7.06
C TYR A 71 10.82 -1.02 7.75
N HIS A 72 11.13 -2.32 7.79
CA HIS A 72 12.37 -2.82 8.39
C HIS A 72 13.64 -2.39 7.65
N GLN A 73 13.53 -2.08 6.36
CA GLN A 73 14.61 -1.49 5.56
C GLN A 73 14.75 0.03 5.75
N GLY A 74 13.88 0.67 6.52
CA GLY A 74 13.86 2.13 6.72
C GLY A 74 13.41 2.92 5.48
N VAL A 75 12.83 2.25 4.48
CA VAL A 75 12.36 2.90 3.24
C VAL A 75 11.08 3.69 3.49
N ILE A 76 10.21 3.17 4.36
CA ILE A 76 8.98 3.83 4.81
C ILE A 76 9.02 4.01 6.34
N ARG A 77 8.37 5.07 6.82
CA ARG A 77 8.13 5.30 8.25
C ARG A 77 6.95 4.47 8.76
N TYR A 78 5.98 4.21 7.89
CA TYR A 78 4.76 3.46 8.21
C TYR A 78 4.11 2.89 6.94
N GLY A 79 3.38 1.79 7.07
CA GLY A 79 2.44 1.33 6.06
C GLY A 79 1.39 0.38 6.61
N SER A 80 0.24 0.29 5.93
CA SER A 80 -0.87 -0.60 6.30
C SER A 80 -1.73 -0.97 5.08
N TRP A 81 -2.62 -1.96 5.25
CA TRP A 81 -3.53 -2.49 4.24
C TRP A 81 -4.85 -2.96 4.87
#